data_AF-A0A6H3FFN0-F1
#
_entry.id   AF-A0A6H3FFN0-F1
#
_cell.length_a   1.000
_cell.length_b   1.000
_cell.length_c   1.000
_cell.angle_alpha   90.00
_cell.angle_beta   90.00
_cell.angle_gamma   90.00
#
_symmetry.space_group_name_H-M   'P 1'
#
loop_
_entity.id
_entity.type
_entity.pdbx_description
1 polymer ?
#
loop_
_entity_poly.entity_id
_entity_poly.type
_entity_poly.pdbx_seq_one_letter_code
_entity_poly.pdbx_strand_id
1 'polypeptide(L)'
;MDTHNPHHSGRRAFLKSTAVVGFVLGGGFAARVAPAATGRYDIKPISFDRCVAMTPQEIAEASPLVRESWAYLRETAGSIQNAELRRQVLDILDNPAPTLAKNLDQEAASRALSKAGLRVAAAQTPLLPPTADPQRAPQPFRSAPGSGWQSHHAYPGGLVTHVAMNVRSTQGLLRDYQETFGFTPDKDVALAAQLLHDLHKPWVFQWRKDGACRTEQPLAATGEHHVLSVAESITRKIPAPVVVAQACAHTHPGTAKAVSE
;
A
#
# COMPACT_ATOMS: atom_id res chain seq x y z
N MET A 1 13.57 -38.94 41.69
CA MET A 1 14.62 -38.69 40.69
C MET A 1 14.17 -39.42 39.45
N ASP A 2 13.55 -38.69 38.52
CA ASP A 2 13.75 -38.82 37.08
C ASP A 2 12.78 -37.87 36.37
N THR A 3 13.39 -36.94 35.66
CA THR A 3 12.81 -35.81 34.96
C THR A 3 12.41 -36.25 33.55
N HIS A 4 11.11 -36.29 33.23
CA HIS A 4 10.67 -36.43 31.85
C HIS A 4 10.44 -35.07 31.19
N ASN A 5 11.43 -34.74 30.37
CA ASN A 5 11.52 -33.70 29.36
C ASN A 5 10.33 -33.75 28.36
N PRO A 6 9.59 -32.65 28.10
CA PRO A 6 8.58 -32.63 27.05
C PRO A 6 9.26 -32.50 25.67
N HIS A 7 9.07 -33.50 24.82
CA HIS A 7 9.53 -33.49 23.44
C HIS A 7 8.92 -32.33 22.64
N HIS A 8 9.79 -31.50 22.06
CA HIS A 8 9.48 -30.51 21.05
C HIS A 8 8.77 -31.13 19.83
N SER A 9 7.49 -30.80 19.64
CA SER A 9 6.72 -31.12 18.43
C SER A 9 7.09 -30.15 17.31
N GLY A 10 8.15 -30.47 16.56
CA GLY A 10 8.59 -29.70 15.40
C GLY A 10 7.64 -29.83 14.20
N ARG A 11 7.65 -28.80 13.33
CA ARG A 11 6.87 -28.63 12.07
C ARG A 11 6.74 -29.88 11.16
N ARG A 12 7.60 -30.89 11.31
CA ARG A 12 7.52 -32.17 10.58
C ARG A 12 6.44 -33.13 11.08
N ALA A 13 5.97 -33.00 12.32
CA ALA A 13 4.89 -33.84 12.84
C ALA A 13 3.52 -33.45 12.26
N PHE A 14 3.26 -32.15 12.09
CA PHE A 14 2.03 -31.61 11.51
C PHE A 14 1.83 -32.03 10.03
N LEU A 15 2.92 -32.11 9.26
CA LEU A 15 2.88 -32.52 7.85
C LEU A 15 2.68 -34.04 7.65
N LYS A 16 2.83 -34.87 8.69
CA LYS A 16 2.60 -36.31 8.61
C LYS A 16 1.17 -36.72 8.99
N SER A 17 0.40 -35.83 9.63
CA SER A 17 -0.97 -36.08 10.08
C SER A 17 -2.04 -35.89 9.00
N THR A 18 -1.70 -35.24 7.88
CA THR A 18 -2.68 -34.90 6.83
C THR A 18 -2.77 -35.92 5.69
N ALA A 19 -2.00 -37.01 5.74
CA ALA A 19 -1.95 -38.00 4.64
C ALA A 19 -2.97 -39.15 4.76
N VAL A 20 -3.72 -39.28 5.86
CA VAL A 20 -4.71 -40.37 6.00
C VAL A 20 -5.96 -39.90 6.76
N VAL A 21 -6.88 -39.24 6.06
CA VAL A 21 -8.31 -39.32 6.40
C VAL A 21 -9.06 -39.62 5.10
N GLY A 22 -9.45 -40.88 4.99
CA GLY A 22 -10.20 -41.43 3.88
C GLY A 22 -11.62 -40.86 3.82
N PHE A 23 -12.04 -40.70 2.57
CA PHE A 23 -13.32 -40.18 2.11
C PHE A 23 -14.42 -41.24 2.27
N VAL A 24 -15.41 -41.00 3.13
CA VAL A 24 -16.75 -41.64 3.01
C VAL A 24 -17.82 -40.65 3.45
N LEU A 25 -18.30 -39.83 2.52
CA LEU A 25 -19.69 -39.39 2.49
C LEU A 25 -20.11 -39.31 1.01
N GLY A 26 -21.04 -40.19 0.64
CA GLY A 26 -21.65 -40.21 -0.68
C GLY A 26 -22.52 -38.97 -0.90
N GLY A 27 -22.57 -38.51 -2.15
CA GLY A 27 -23.48 -37.46 -2.60
C GLY A 27 -22.78 -36.22 -3.14
N GLY A 28 -22.35 -36.29 -4.41
CA GLY A 28 -22.54 -35.19 -5.36
C GLY A 28 -22.05 -33.78 -4.98
N PHE A 29 -20.82 -33.61 -4.50
CA PHE A 29 -20.09 -32.35 -4.70
C PHE A 29 -18.63 -32.70 -5.01
N ALA A 30 -18.31 -32.85 -6.30
CA ALA A 30 -16.94 -32.74 -6.73
C ALA A 30 -16.52 -31.29 -6.47
N ALA A 31 -15.91 -31.04 -5.30
CA ALA A 31 -15.14 -29.84 -5.08
C ALA A 31 -14.05 -29.85 -6.15
N ARG A 32 -14.31 -29.16 -7.27
CA ARG A 32 -13.27 -28.81 -8.22
C ARG A 32 -12.33 -27.89 -7.46
N VAL A 33 -11.30 -28.48 -6.84
CA VAL A 33 -10.11 -27.72 -6.49
C VAL A 33 -9.62 -27.20 -7.83
N ALA A 34 -9.92 -25.92 -8.11
CA ALA A 34 -9.39 -25.26 -9.28
C ALA A 34 -7.87 -25.46 -9.23
N PRO A 35 -7.24 -25.98 -10.30
CA PRO A 35 -5.79 -26.09 -10.31
C PRO A 35 -5.23 -24.69 -10.04
N ALA A 36 -4.29 -24.58 -9.10
CA ALA A 36 -3.55 -23.35 -8.91
C ALA A 36 -3.02 -22.95 -10.28
N ALA A 37 -3.40 -21.77 -10.78
CA ALA A 37 -3.00 -21.31 -12.09
C ALA A 37 -1.47 -21.33 -12.18
N THR A 38 -0.92 -22.33 -12.85
CA THR A 38 0.51 -22.43 -13.13
C THR A 38 0.88 -21.28 -14.07
N GLY A 39 1.69 -20.35 -13.56
CA GLY A 39 2.52 -19.44 -14.36
C GLY A 39 1.80 -18.33 -15.13
N ARG A 40 1.16 -17.36 -14.46
CA ARG A 40 0.80 -16.09 -15.12
C ARG A 40 2.03 -15.32 -15.64
N TYR A 41 3.19 -15.48 -14.99
CA TYR A 41 4.41 -14.76 -15.32
C TYR A 41 5.54 -15.72 -15.66
N ASP A 42 6.30 -15.39 -16.71
CA ASP A 42 7.59 -16.01 -17.00
C ASP A 42 8.63 -15.52 -15.97
N ILE A 43 8.98 -16.39 -15.02
CA ILE A 43 9.93 -16.09 -13.94
C ILE A 43 11.33 -16.47 -14.40
N LYS A 44 12.17 -15.47 -14.64
CA LYS A 44 13.58 -15.68 -14.99
C LYS A 44 14.46 -15.60 -13.75
N PRO A 45 15.20 -16.68 -13.40
CA PRO A 45 16.12 -16.63 -12.28
C PRO A 45 17.28 -15.66 -12.59
N ILE A 46 17.75 -14.96 -11.57
CA ILE A 46 18.98 -14.15 -11.60
C ILE A 46 19.93 -14.63 -10.50
N SER A 47 21.24 -14.43 -10.68
CA SER A 47 22.20 -14.72 -9.62
C SER A 47 22.02 -13.76 -8.44
N PHE A 48 22.44 -14.20 -7.24
CA PHE A 48 22.44 -13.35 -6.06
C PHE A 48 23.30 -12.10 -6.26
N ASP A 49 24.51 -12.25 -6.80
CA ASP A 49 25.42 -11.12 -7.08
C ASP A 49 24.77 -10.10 -8.03
N ARG A 50 24.04 -10.57 -9.05
CA ARG A 50 23.29 -9.70 -9.94
C ARG A 50 22.17 -8.98 -9.19
N CYS A 51 21.42 -9.68 -8.35
CA CYS A 51 20.33 -9.09 -7.56
C CYS A 51 20.84 -7.96 -6.65
N VAL A 52 21.94 -8.18 -5.95
CA VAL A 52 22.55 -7.18 -5.04
C VAL A 52 23.16 -6.00 -5.80
N ALA A 53 23.64 -6.22 -7.03
CA ALA A 53 24.17 -5.16 -7.88
C ALA A 53 23.10 -4.26 -8.52
N MET A 54 21.83 -4.69 -8.52
CA MET A 54 20.73 -3.92 -9.10
C MET A 54 20.21 -2.87 -8.13
N THR A 55 19.89 -1.70 -8.66
CA THR A 55 19.11 -0.69 -7.96
C THR A 55 17.66 -1.17 -7.74
N PRO A 56 16.95 -0.65 -6.73
CA PRO A 56 15.53 -0.94 -6.54
C PRO A 56 14.68 -0.65 -7.79
N GLN A 57 15.03 0.39 -8.55
CA GLN A 57 14.33 0.71 -9.79
C GLN A 57 14.55 -0.36 -10.87
N GLU A 58 15.79 -0.83 -11.06
CA GLU A 58 16.08 -1.92 -12.00
C GLU A 58 15.39 -3.23 -11.59
N ILE A 59 15.32 -3.54 -10.29
CA ILE A 59 14.59 -4.71 -9.77
C ILE A 59 13.10 -4.61 -10.12
N ALA A 60 12.50 -3.45 -9.89
CA ALA A 60 11.11 -3.19 -10.21
C ALA A 60 10.84 -3.28 -11.73
N GLU A 61 11.73 -2.73 -12.56
CA GLU A 61 11.62 -2.76 -14.03
C GLU A 61 11.75 -4.16 -14.62
N ALA A 62 12.61 -5.00 -14.05
CA ALA A 62 12.80 -6.36 -14.49
C ALA A 62 11.57 -7.24 -14.20
N SER A 63 10.71 -6.87 -13.24
CA SER A 63 9.56 -7.66 -12.82
C SER A 63 8.36 -7.53 -13.77
N PRO A 64 7.90 -8.61 -14.42
CA PRO A 64 6.68 -8.59 -15.23
C PRO A 64 5.44 -8.17 -14.43
N LEU A 65 5.32 -8.65 -13.19
CA LEU A 65 4.23 -8.30 -12.28
C LEU A 65 4.17 -6.79 -12.00
N VAL A 66 5.33 -6.16 -11.79
CA VAL A 66 5.41 -4.71 -11.54
C VAL A 66 5.04 -3.94 -12.80
N ARG A 67 5.56 -4.33 -13.97
CA ARG A 67 5.25 -3.68 -15.24
C ARG A 67 3.77 -3.78 -15.61
N GLU A 68 3.17 -4.97 -15.47
CA GLU A 68 1.73 -5.16 -15.70
C GLU A 68 0.87 -4.40 -14.68
N SER A 69 1.23 -4.43 -13.40
CA SER A 69 0.54 -3.65 -12.37
C SER A 69 0.60 -2.15 -12.67
N TRP A 70 1.76 -1.65 -13.11
CA TRP A 70 1.93 -0.25 -13.49
C TRP A 70 1.08 0.14 -14.71
N ALA A 71 1.11 -0.67 -15.77
CA ALA A 71 0.28 -0.45 -16.95
C ALA A 71 -1.21 -0.42 -16.58
N TYR A 72 -1.66 -1.38 -15.74
CA TYR A 72 -3.02 -1.44 -15.24
C TYR A 72 -3.42 -0.20 -14.43
N LEU A 73 -2.55 0.31 -13.55
CA LEU A 73 -2.84 1.53 -12.80
C LEU A 73 -2.98 2.74 -13.72
N ARG A 74 -2.09 2.87 -14.73
CA ARG A 74 -2.17 3.98 -15.70
C ARG A 74 -3.42 3.91 -16.55
N GLU A 75 -3.78 2.72 -17.04
CA GLU A 75 -5.00 2.49 -17.80
C GLU A 75 -6.23 2.84 -16.96
N THR A 76 -6.26 2.38 -15.71
CA THR A 76 -7.37 2.68 -14.79
C THR A 76 -7.47 4.16 -14.48
N ALA A 77 -6.35 4.83 -14.21
CA ALA A 77 -6.30 6.29 -14.04
C ALA A 77 -6.80 7.01 -15.31
N GLY A 78 -6.40 6.52 -16.49
CA GLY A 78 -6.88 7.03 -17.79
C GLY A 78 -8.38 6.89 -18.01
N SER A 79 -9.04 5.96 -17.31
CA SER A 79 -10.49 5.73 -17.40
C SER A 79 -11.34 6.67 -16.53
N ILE A 80 -10.72 7.46 -15.64
CA ILE A 80 -11.41 8.49 -14.85
C ILE A 80 -12.06 9.49 -15.81
N GLN A 81 -13.34 9.76 -15.68
CA GLN A 81 -14.11 10.57 -16.64
C GLN A 81 -13.79 12.07 -16.51
N ASN A 82 -13.74 12.58 -15.28
CA ASN A 82 -13.36 13.95 -14.98
C ASN A 82 -11.92 14.22 -15.47
N ALA A 83 -11.80 15.07 -16.49
CA ALA A 83 -10.53 15.29 -17.18
C ALA A 83 -9.44 15.90 -16.29
N GLU A 84 -9.82 16.82 -15.40
CA GLU A 84 -8.89 17.47 -14.48
C GLU A 84 -8.42 16.49 -13.40
N LEU A 85 -9.34 15.72 -12.80
CA LEU A 85 -8.99 14.69 -11.83
C LEU A 85 -8.10 13.61 -12.46
N ARG A 86 -8.44 13.15 -13.66
CA ARG A 86 -7.63 12.20 -14.44
C ARG A 86 -6.20 12.71 -14.62
N ARG A 87 -6.06 13.97 -15.06
CA ARG A 87 -4.74 14.62 -15.24
C ARG A 87 -3.98 14.67 -13.92
N GLN A 88 -4.61 15.15 -12.85
CA GLN A 88 -3.99 15.25 -11.52
C GLN A 88 -3.50 13.88 -11.00
N VAL A 89 -4.32 12.83 -11.13
CA VAL A 89 -3.95 11.48 -10.71
C VAL A 89 -2.77 10.95 -11.52
N LEU A 90 -2.79 11.10 -12.85
CA LEU A 90 -1.68 10.69 -13.71
C LEU A 90 -0.38 11.46 -13.39
N ASP A 91 -0.46 12.77 -13.20
CA ASP A 91 0.68 13.62 -12.83
C ASP A 91 1.28 13.19 -11.48
N ILE A 92 0.44 12.86 -10.50
CA ILE A 92 0.87 12.37 -9.18
C ILE A 92 1.53 10.99 -9.29
N LEU A 93 0.97 10.07 -10.08
CA LEU A 93 1.57 8.75 -10.30
C LEU A 93 2.94 8.87 -10.97
N ASP A 94 3.09 9.77 -11.93
CA ASP A 94 4.34 10.01 -12.67
C ASP A 94 5.40 10.69 -11.80
N ASN A 95 5.00 11.61 -10.93
CA ASN A 95 5.88 12.28 -9.98
C ASN A 95 5.16 12.50 -8.64
N PRO A 96 5.23 11.55 -7.69
CA PRO A 96 4.61 11.65 -6.37
C PRO A 96 5.42 12.58 -5.45
N ALA A 97 5.73 13.77 -5.94
CA ALA A 97 6.54 14.77 -5.26
C ALA A 97 5.83 15.30 -4.02
N PRO A 98 6.55 15.52 -2.91
CA PRO A 98 5.98 16.04 -1.66
C PRO A 98 5.88 17.57 -1.70
N THR A 99 4.95 18.10 -2.50
CA THR A 99 4.85 19.56 -2.73
C THR A 99 4.39 20.32 -1.49
N LEU A 100 3.65 19.66 -0.59
CA LEU A 100 3.39 20.03 0.80
C LEU A 100 4.65 20.60 1.49
N ALA A 101 5.80 19.97 1.29
CA ALA A 101 7.04 20.35 1.96
C ALA A 101 7.56 21.74 1.56
N LYS A 102 7.10 22.30 0.44
CA LYS A 102 7.57 23.61 -0.06
C LYS A 102 7.19 24.77 0.86
N ASN A 103 5.98 24.74 1.41
CA ASN A 103 5.39 25.88 2.12
C ASN A 103 4.93 25.53 3.54
N LEU A 104 5.14 24.29 4.00
CA LEU A 104 4.77 23.89 5.35
C LEU A 104 5.74 24.51 6.37
N ASP A 105 5.23 25.35 7.27
CA ASP A 105 5.91 25.65 8.52
C ASP A 105 5.91 24.39 9.41
N GLN A 106 6.97 23.60 9.29
CA GLN A 106 7.11 22.33 10.00
C GLN A 106 7.11 22.52 11.51
N GLU A 107 7.63 23.62 12.02
CA GLU A 107 7.71 23.92 13.44
C GLU A 107 6.33 24.24 14.01
N ALA A 108 5.57 25.10 13.32
CA ALA A 108 4.18 25.38 13.71
C ALA A 108 3.29 24.13 13.59
N ALA A 109 3.39 23.39 12.49
CA ALA A 109 2.63 22.15 12.29
C ALA A 109 2.98 21.10 13.36
N SER A 110 4.27 20.92 13.65
CA SER A 110 4.76 20.04 14.72
C SER A 110 4.15 20.40 16.07
N ARG A 111 4.21 21.68 16.47
CA ARG A 111 3.62 22.14 17.73
C ARG A 111 2.11 21.90 17.78
N ALA A 112 1.39 22.18 16.70
CA ALA A 112 -0.06 21.98 16.63
C ALA A 112 -0.43 20.49 16.79
N LEU A 113 0.26 19.59 16.08
CA LEU A 113 0.04 18.15 16.15
C LEU A 113 0.37 17.60 17.55
N SER A 114 1.47 18.03 18.16
CA SER A 114 1.83 17.65 19.53
C SER A 114 0.82 18.15 20.56
N LYS A 115 0.35 19.41 20.44
CA LYS A 115 -0.69 19.96 21.31
C LYS A 115 -2.02 19.19 21.20
N ALA A 116 -2.32 18.68 20.01
CA ALA A 116 -3.52 17.86 19.75
C ALA A 116 -3.35 16.38 20.15
N GLY A 117 -2.17 15.96 20.65
CA GLY A 117 -1.90 14.55 20.96
C GLY A 117 -1.80 13.65 19.71
N LEU A 118 -1.66 14.22 18.53
CA LEU A 118 -1.61 13.50 17.25
C LEU A 118 -0.17 13.13 16.83
N ARG A 119 0.82 13.55 17.60
CA ARG A 119 2.24 13.28 17.33
C ARG A 119 2.91 12.70 18.56
N VAL A 120 3.42 11.48 18.41
CA VAL A 120 4.14 10.76 19.48
C VAL A 120 5.65 10.82 19.31
N ALA A 121 6.14 11.18 18.12
CA ALA A 121 7.56 11.35 17.88
C ALA A 121 8.11 12.53 18.70
N ALA A 122 9.34 12.38 19.20
CA ALA A 122 10.02 13.40 19.98
C ALA A 122 10.10 14.74 19.24
N ALA A 123 10.15 15.85 19.98
CA ALA A 123 10.10 17.21 19.41
C ALA A 123 11.24 17.48 18.43
N GLN A 124 12.42 16.90 18.67
CA GLN A 124 13.60 17.01 17.81
C GLN A 124 13.53 16.19 16.52
N THR A 125 12.61 15.23 16.41
CA THR A 125 12.42 14.48 15.17
C THR A 125 11.82 15.43 14.12
N PRO A 126 12.33 15.51 12.88
CA PRO A 126 11.66 16.30 11.85
C PRO A 126 10.22 15.79 11.62
N LEU A 127 9.27 16.71 11.39
CA LEU A 127 7.89 16.32 11.07
C LEU A 127 7.81 15.59 9.73
N LEU A 128 8.57 16.07 8.75
CA LEU A 128 8.55 15.54 7.40
C LEU A 128 9.72 14.58 7.16
N PRO A 129 9.54 13.54 6.32
CA PRO A 129 10.67 12.79 5.78
C PRO A 129 11.60 13.71 4.98
N PRO A 130 12.90 13.36 4.86
CA PRO A 130 13.84 14.19 4.13
C PRO A 130 13.40 14.37 2.67
N THR A 131 13.58 15.57 2.12
CA THR A 131 13.34 15.85 0.70
C THR A 131 14.46 16.74 0.17
N ALA A 132 15.05 16.37 -0.96
CA ALA A 132 16.06 17.18 -1.63
C ALA A 132 15.41 18.27 -2.50
N ASP A 133 14.26 17.96 -3.08
CA ASP A 133 13.47 18.86 -3.91
C ASP A 133 11.97 18.56 -3.72
N PRO A 134 11.19 19.45 -3.10
CA PRO A 134 9.74 19.27 -2.94
C PRO A 134 8.96 19.09 -4.26
N GLN A 135 9.55 19.43 -5.40
CA GLN A 135 8.93 19.26 -6.72
C GLN A 135 9.29 17.93 -7.39
N ARG A 136 10.17 17.13 -6.79
CA ARG A 136 10.57 15.82 -7.33
C ARG A 136 10.50 14.73 -6.28
N ALA A 137 9.83 13.63 -6.59
CA ALA A 137 9.83 12.47 -5.72
C ALA A 137 11.27 11.93 -5.54
N PRO A 138 11.64 11.47 -4.32
CA PRO A 138 12.97 10.89 -4.09
C PRO A 138 13.15 9.55 -4.79
N GLN A 139 12.05 8.91 -5.21
CA GLN A 139 12.04 7.70 -6.01
C GLN A 139 10.71 7.60 -6.80
N PRO A 140 10.68 6.86 -7.92
CA PRO A 140 9.45 6.57 -8.64
C PRO A 140 8.42 5.77 -7.82
N PHE A 141 7.13 6.01 -8.07
CA PHE A 141 6.04 5.23 -7.47
C PHE A 141 6.19 3.72 -7.71
N ARG A 142 6.52 3.36 -8.96
CA ARG A 142 6.65 1.97 -9.41
C ARG A 142 7.83 1.20 -8.81
N SER A 143 8.78 1.84 -8.15
CA SER A 143 9.91 1.19 -7.47
C SER A 143 9.85 1.29 -5.95
N ALA A 144 8.95 2.11 -5.41
CA ALA A 144 8.77 2.26 -3.98
C ALA A 144 8.25 0.95 -3.35
N PRO A 145 8.62 0.67 -2.09
CA PRO A 145 8.04 -0.44 -1.35
C PRO A 145 6.62 -0.09 -0.90
N GLY A 146 5.79 -1.12 -0.76
CA GLY A 146 4.42 -0.98 -0.24
C GLY A 146 4.39 -0.86 1.29
N SER A 147 5.48 -1.14 1.98
CA SER A 147 5.60 -1.01 3.43
C SER A 147 7.05 -0.95 3.89
N GLY A 148 7.27 -0.70 5.18
CA GLY A 148 8.53 -1.01 5.85
C GLY A 148 8.74 -2.52 6.08
N TRP A 149 9.96 -2.90 6.49
CA TRP A 149 10.44 -4.29 6.60
C TRP A 149 9.59 -5.25 7.46
N GLN A 150 8.79 -4.74 8.39
CA GLN A 150 7.98 -5.55 9.31
C GLN A 150 6.56 -5.85 8.77
N SER A 151 6.32 -5.63 7.48
CA SER A 151 5.01 -5.82 6.85
C SER A 151 5.12 -6.39 5.44
N HIS A 152 3.97 -6.61 4.79
CA HIS A 152 3.85 -7.15 3.46
C HIS A 152 4.11 -6.08 2.39
N HIS A 153 4.68 -6.49 1.25
CA HIS A 153 5.10 -5.60 0.14
C HIS A 153 6.34 -4.74 0.40
N ALA A 154 7.19 -5.10 1.37
CA ALA A 154 8.49 -4.47 1.63
C ALA A 154 9.58 -4.85 0.60
N TYR A 155 9.33 -4.61 -0.69
CA TYR A 155 10.26 -4.91 -1.78
C TYR A 155 10.16 -3.86 -2.90
N PRO A 156 11.18 -3.71 -3.77
CA PRO A 156 11.12 -2.79 -4.90
C PRO A 156 9.93 -3.07 -5.83
N GLY A 157 9.03 -2.08 -5.95
CA GLY A 157 7.77 -2.21 -6.68
C GLY A 157 6.62 -2.82 -5.90
N GLY A 158 6.75 -3.00 -4.58
CA GLY A 158 5.68 -3.46 -3.72
C GLY A 158 4.51 -2.47 -3.63
N LEU A 159 4.75 -1.17 -3.79
CA LEU A 159 3.68 -0.16 -3.77
C LEU A 159 2.71 -0.34 -4.94
N VAL A 160 3.25 -0.48 -6.16
CA VAL A 160 2.42 -0.58 -7.36
C VAL A 160 1.63 -1.89 -7.40
N THR A 161 2.19 -3.00 -6.91
CA THR A 161 1.45 -4.26 -6.81
C THR A 161 0.35 -4.20 -5.75
N HIS A 162 0.63 -3.58 -4.60
CA HIS A 162 -0.35 -3.30 -3.54
C HIS A 162 -1.52 -2.46 -4.07
N VAL A 163 -1.24 -1.33 -4.70
CA VAL A 163 -2.27 -0.42 -5.22
C VAL A 163 -3.05 -1.09 -6.36
N ALA A 164 -2.40 -1.86 -7.24
CA ALA A 164 -3.08 -2.58 -8.31
C ALA A 164 -4.06 -3.63 -7.77
N MET A 165 -3.70 -4.35 -6.71
CA MET A 165 -4.62 -5.28 -6.05
C MET A 165 -5.84 -4.53 -5.51
N ASN A 166 -5.62 -3.44 -4.77
CA ASN A 166 -6.71 -2.66 -4.19
C ASN A 166 -7.64 -2.08 -5.27
N VAL A 167 -7.09 -1.51 -6.35
CA VAL A 167 -7.88 -0.96 -7.46
C VAL A 167 -8.71 -2.03 -8.16
N ARG A 168 -8.18 -3.26 -8.34
CA ARG A 168 -8.97 -4.40 -8.86
C ARG A 168 -10.13 -4.74 -7.93
N SER A 169 -9.88 -4.79 -6.63
CA SER A 169 -10.92 -5.02 -5.63
C SER A 169 -11.98 -3.92 -5.65
N THR A 170 -11.59 -2.65 -5.75
CA THR A 170 -12.51 -1.51 -5.88
C THR A 170 -13.40 -1.64 -7.11
N GLN A 171 -12.85 -2.02 -8.27
CA GLN A 171 -13.66 -2.23 -9.47
C GLN A 171 -14.67 -3.38 -9.30
N GLY A 172 -14.27 -4.47 -8.63
CA GLY A 172 -15.18 -5.54 -8.26
C GLY A 172 -16.32 -5.04 -7.37
N LEU A 173 -16.00 -4.29 -6.31
CA LEU A 173 -16.99 -3.70 -5.42
C LEU A 173 -17.94 -2.73 -6.14
N LEU A 174 -17.44 -1.88 -7.02
CA LEU A 174 -18.28 -0.96 -7.80
C LEU A 174 -19.32 -1.71 -8.64
N ARG A 175 -18.94 -2.84 -9.25
CA ARG A 175 -19.86 -3.72 -9.96
C ARG A 175 -20.85 -4.37 -8.98
N ASP A 176 -20.35 -4.98 -7.92
CA ASP A 176 -21.16 -5.78 -7.00
C ASP A 176 -22.20 -4.92 -6.24
N TYR A 177 -21.88 -3.65 -5.94
CA TYR A 177 -22.83 -2.70 -5.36
C TYR A 177 -24.02 -2.43 -6.29
N GLN A 178 -23.76 -2.28 -7.58
CA GLN A 178 -24.83 -2.07 -8.56
C GLN A 178 -25.67 -3.34 -8.72
N GLU A 179 -25.02 -4.50 -8.83
CA GLU A 179 -25.71 -5.79 -9.04
C GLU A 179 -26.51 -6.24 -7.82
N THR A 180 -26.05 -5.92 -6.60
CA THR A 180 -26.67 -6.38 -5.36
C THR A 180 -27.68 -5.38 -4.80
N PHE A 181 -27.35 -4.09 -4.83
CA PHE A 181 -28.12 -3.04 -4.15
C PHE A 181 -28.78 -2.03 -5.11
N GLY A 182 -28.51 -2.11 -6.41
CA GLY A 182 -28.99 -1.12 -7.39
C GLY A 182 -28.40 0.29 -7.18
N PHE A 183 -27.30 0.37 -6.40
CA PHE A 183 -26.62 1.63 -6.08
C PHE A 183 -25.32 1.71 -6.89
N THR A 184 -25.11 2.84 -7.56
CA THR A 184 -23.86 3.14 -8.27
C THR A 184 -23.03 4.14 -7.45
N PRO A 185 -21.97 3.70 -6.74
CA PRO A 185 -21.03 4.64 -6.14
C PRO A 185 -20.32 5.46 -7.22
N ASP A 186 -19.86 6.66 -6.87
CA ASP A 186 -19.07 7.48 -7.79
C ASP A 186 -17.74 6.78 -8.13
N LYS A 187 -17.64 6.29 -9.37
CA LYS A 187 -16.49 5.53 -9.87
C LYS A 187 -15.22 6.38 -9.92
N ASP A 188 -15.31 7.64 -10.32
CA ASP A 188 -14.14 8.52 -10.41
C ASP A 188 -13.58 8.77 -9.01
N VAL A 189 -14.45 9.02 -8.03
CA VAL A 189 -14.06 9.19 -6.63
C VAL A 189 -13.43 7.92 -6.08
N ALA A 190 -14.06 6.76 -6.26
CA ALA A 190 -13.56 5.49 -5.76
C ALA A 190 -12.20 5.12 -6.36
N LEU A 191 -12.02 5.27 -7.68
CA LEU A 191 -10.77 4.96 -8.36
C LEU A 191 -9.67 5.95 -7.98
N ALA A 192 -9.93 7.25 -8.00
CA ALA A 192 -8.94 8.26 -7.65
C ALA A 192 -8.48 8.12 -6.19
N ALA A 193 -9.40 7.91 -5.25
CA ALA A 193 -9.07 7.70 -3.85
C ALA A 193 -8.17 6.47 -3.68
N GLN A 194 -8.49 5.35 -4.34
CA GLN A 194 -7.69 4.14 -4.24
C GLN A 194 -6.31 4.27 -4.91
N LEU A 195 -6.22 4.99 -6.03
CA LEU A 195 -4.94 5.25 -6.71
C LEU A 195 -4.01 6.12 -5.85
N LEU A 196 -4.57 7.04 -5.05
CA LEU A 196 -3.82 8.03 -4.27
C LEU A 196 -3.68 7.68 -2.78
N HIS A 197 -4.32 6.63 -2.26
CA HIS A 197 -4.35 6.35 -0.81
C HIS A 197 -2.96 6.25 -0.16
N ASP A 198 -1.99 5.71 -0.89
CA ASP A 198 -0.62 5.51 -0.42
C ASP A 198 0.41 6.37 -1.19
N LEU A 199 -0.05 7.50 -1.76
CA LEU A 199 0.72 8.44 -2.59
C LEU A 199 2.14 8.72 -2.08
N HIS A 200 2.33 8.89 -0.77
CA HIS A 200 3.61 9.26 -0.17
C HIS A 200 4.46 8.13 0.36
N LYS A 201 4.12 6.86 0.10
CA LYS A 201 5.06 5.75 0.33
C LYS A 201 6.41 5.94 -0.39
N PRO A 202 6.50 6.50 -1.61
CA PRO A 202 7.77 6.85 -2.24
C PRO A 202 8.61 7.86 -1.42
N TRP A 203 7.96 8.80 -0.74
CA TRP A 203 8.63 9.80 0.10
C TRP A 203 8.99 9.27 1.50
N VAL A 204 8.13 8.47 2.11
CA VAL A 204 8.30 7.95 3.47
C VAL A 204 9.29 6.79 3.53
N PHE A 205 9.21 5.86 2.57
CA PHE A 205 10.03 4.65 2.51
C PHE A 205 11.18 4.78 1.50
N GLN A 206 11.94 5.88 1.59
CA GLN A 206 13.13 6.07 0.76
C GLN A 206 14.15 4.95 0.97
N TRP A 207 14.65 4.38 -0.13
CA TRP A 207 15.74 3.42 -0.10
C TRP A 207 17.04 4.06 0.37
N ARG A 208 17.77 3.33 1.20
CA ARG A 208 19.13 3.62 1.66
C ARG A 208 20.12 2.84 0.81
N LYS A 209 21.40 3.22 0.89
CA LYS A 209 22.50 2.60 0.13
C LYS A 209 22.69 1.10 0.45
N ASP A 210 22.30 0.69 1.64
CA ASP A 210 22.37 -0.69 2.12
C ASP A 210 21.13 -1.54 1.71
N GLY A 211 20.21 -0.98 0.92
CA GLY A 211 18.98 -1.65 0.49
C GLY A 211 17.85 -1.63 1.51
N ALA A 212 18.06 -1.07 2.71
CA ALA A 212 16.96 -0.86 3.65
C ALA A 212 16.12 0.37 3.26
N CYS A 213 14.84 0.40 3.63
CA CYS A 213 14.04 1.62 3.53
C CYS A 213 14.11 2.42 4.85
N ARG A 214 13.87 3.73 4.78
CA ARG A 214 13.64 4.56 5.97
C ARG A 214 12.52 3.97 6.83
N THR A 215 12.71 3.99 8.14
CA THR A 215 11.66 3.64 9.12
C THR A 215 10.61 4.74 9.17
N GLU A 216 9.38 4.37 8.87
CA GLU A 216 8.21 5.25 9.03
C GLU A 216 7.99 5.65 10.49
N GLN A 217 7.59 6.88 10.70
CA GLN A 217 7.13 7.38 12.00
C GLN A 217 5.60 7.31 12.13
N PRO A 218 5.08 7.03 13.33
CA PRO A 218 3.65 7.14 13.60
C PRO A 218 3.19 8.61 13.62
N LEU A 219 2.03 8.88 13.01
CA LEU A 219 1.38 10.18 12.97
C LEU A 219 -0.15 10.02 12.94
N ALA A 220 -0.84 10.73 13.82
CA ALA A 220 -2.31 10.70 13.97
C ALA A 220 -2.89 9.27 14.01
N ALA A 221 -2.33 8.41 14.86
CA ALA A 221 -2.70 7.00 15.04
C ALA A 221 -2.51 6.09 13.80
N THR A 222 -1.82 6.58 12.77
CA THR A 222 -1.47 5.82 11.55
C THR A 222 0.03 5.93 11.26
N GLY A 223 0.50 5.37 10.14
CA GLY A 223 1.82 5.70 9.59
C GLY A 223 1.80 7.08 8.92
N GLU A 224 2.89 7.85 9.04
CA GLU A 224 2.96 9.20 8.46
C GLU A 224 2.70 9.22 6.95
N HIS A 225 2.93 8.13 6.20
CA HIS A 225 2.60 8.10 4.77
C HIS A 225 1.13 8.41 4.49
N HIS A 226 0.21 7.95 5.34
CA HIS A 226 -1.22 8.17 5.16
C HIS A 226 -1.58 9.63 5.34
N VAL A 227 -1.24 10.19 6.49
CA VAL A 227 -1.53 11.59 6.85
C VAL A 227 -0.90 12.56 5.85
N LEU A 228 0.35 12.30 5.45
CA LEU A 228 1.05 13.12 4.46
C LEU A 228 0.40 12.98 3.08
N SER A 229 -0.05 11.78 2.66
CA SER A 229 -0.74 11.60 1.38
C SER A 229 -2.05 12.39 1.33
N VAL A 230 -2.82 12.41 2.43
CA VAL A 230 -4.07 13.20 2.51
C VAL A 230 -3.76 14.70 2.47
N ALA A 231 -2.76 15.15 3.24
CA ALA A 231 -2.34 16.55 3.26
C ALA A 231 -1.84 17.05 1.89
N GLU A 232 -1.14 16.19 1.15
CA GLU A 232 -0.69 16.47 -0.21
C GLU A 232 -1.87 16.60 -1.19
N SER A 233 -2.86 15.69 -1.11
CA SER A 233 -4.08 15.81 -1.92
C SER A 233 -4.84 17.11 -1.65
N ILE A 234 -4.91 17.54 -0.37
CA ILE A 234 -5.47 18.85 -0.01
C ILE A 234 -4.65 19.99 -0.63
N THR A 235 -3.32 19.93 -0.51
CA THR A 235 -2.40 20.93 -1.07
C THR A 235 -2.54 21.06 -2.58
N ARG A 236 -2.73 19.94 -3.28
CA ARG A 236 -2.96 19.85 -4.73
C ARG A 236 -4.37 20.22 -5.17
N LYS A 237 -5.28 20.52 -4.22
CA LYS A 237 -6.68 20.83 -4.48
C LYS A 237 -7.42 19.70 -5.21
N ILE A 238 -7.08 18.45 -4.88
CA ILE A 238 -7.86 17.28 -5.29
C ILE A 238 -9.31 17.46 -4.77
N PRO A 239 -10.35 17.06 -5.52
CA PRO A 239 -11.75 17.22 -5.09
C PRO A 239 -12.02 16.66 -3.70
N ALA A 240 -12.74 17.41 -2.87
CA ALA A 240 -13.01 17.04 -1.47
C ALA A 240 -13.59 15.62 -1.30
N PRO A 241 -14.52 15.13 -2.14
CA PRO A 241 -15.01 13.74 -2.04
C PRO A 241 -13.89 12.69 -2.16
N VAL A 242 -12.90 12.94 -3.03
CA VAL A 242 -11.72 12.06 -3.19
C VAL A 242 -10.85 12.11 -1.96
N VAL A 243 -10.59 13.30 -1.40
CA VAL A 243 -9.79 13.47 -0.18
C VAL A 243 -10.43 12.74 1.00
N VAL A 244 -11.76 12.86 1.16
CA VAL A 244 -12.51 12.16 2.23
C VAL A 244 -12.43 10.64 2.03
N ALA A 245 -12.67 10.15 0.81
CA ALA A 245 -12.57 8.72 0.50
C ALA A 245 -11.13 8.20 0.70
N GLN A 246 -10.11 8.96 0.33
CA GLN A 246 -8.70 8.63 0.54
C GLN A 246 -8.37 8.52 2.04
N ALA A 247 -8.88 9.45 2.86
CA ALA A 247 -8.68 9.43 4.31
C ALA A 247 -9.24 8.16 4.97
N CYS A 248 -10.24 7.52 4.35
CA CYS A 248 -10.87 6.29 4.85
C CYS A 248 -10.02 5.02 4.66
N ALA A 249 -8.88 5.10 3.97
CA ALA A 249 -8.07 3.92 3.61
C ALA A 249 -7.38 3.23 4.81
N HIS A 250 -6.99 4.01 5.82
CA HIS A 250 -6.28 3.50 7.00
C HIS A 250 -7.06 3.65 8.31
N THR A 251 -8.22 4.32 8.26
CA THR A 251 -9.13 4.50 9.40
C THR A 251 -10.55 4.55 8.88
N HIS A 252 -11.51 3.90 9.55
CA HIS A 252 -12.91 4.03 9.16
C HIS A 252 -13.41 5.47 9.41
N PRO A 253 -14.24 6.05 8.53
CA PRO A 253 -14.96 7.28 8.83
C PRO A 253 -15.97 6.96 9.94
N GLY A 254 -15.64 7.30 11.18
CA GLY A 254 -16.52 7.08 12.32
C GLY A 254 -16.09 7.93 13.50
N THR A 255 -17.05 8.39 14.29
CA THR A 255 -16.78 8.97 15.61
C THR A 255 -16.09 7.92 16.49
N ALA A 256 -15.26 8.36 17.44
CA ALA A 256 -14.69 7.46 18.44
C ALA A 256 -15.79 6.58 19.06
N LYS A 257 -15.46 5.32 19.40
CA LYS A 257 -16.34 4.53 20.27
C LYS A 257 -16.69 5.40 21.47
N ALA A 258 -17.99 5.54 21.76
CA ALA A 258 -18.42 6.07 23.05
C ALA A 258 -17.65 5.28 24.11
N VAL A 259 -16.85 5.98 24.91
CA VAL A 259 -16.21 5.37 26.06
C VAL A 259 -17.36 4.94 26.96
N SER A 260 -17.52 3.63 27.15
CA SER A 260 -18.47 3.13 28.14
C SER A 260 -18.07 3.73 29.49
N GLU A 261 -18.97 4.51 30.07
CA GLU A 261 -18.90 4.95 31.48
C GLU A 261 -18.77 3.76 32.43
#